data_AF-Q9NC71-F1
#
_entry.id   AF-Q9NC71-F1
#
_cell.length_a   1.000
_cell.length_b   1.000
_cell.length_c   1.000
_cell.angle_alpha   90.00
_cell.angle_beta   90.00
_cell.angle_gamma   90.00
#
_symmetry.space_group_name_H-M   'P 1'
#
loop_
_entity.id
_entity.type
_entity.pdbx_description
1 polymer ?
#
loop_
_entity_poly.entity_id
_entity_poly.type
_entity_poly.pdbx_seq_one_letter_code
_entity_poly.pdbx_strand_id
1 'polypeptide(L)' 'SDCKVIYRQDRETEHCELCGFCIEELDHHCAWSSKCIGKGNMNFFKAFLFMTVSLVVYLFAGGMFAMAAN' A
#
# COMPACT_ATOMS: atom_id res chain seq x y z
N SER A 1 17.84 16.93 3.52
CA SER A 1 17.70 16.13 2.29
C SER A 1 17.24 17.05 1.19
N ASP A 2 17.95 17.10 0.05
CA ASP A 2 17.49 17.85 -1.12
C ASP A 2 16.24 17.17 -1.68
N CYS A 3 15.11 17.86 -1.65
CA CYS A 3 13.83 17.33 -2.15
C CYS A 3 13.67 17.64 -3.63
N LYS A 4 13.38 16.61 -4.45
CA LYS A 4 13.23 16.79 -5.91
C LYS A 4 11.93 17.49 -6.28
N VAL A 5 10.84 17.25 -5.53
CA VAL A 5 9.53 17.91 -5.73
C VAL A 5 8.79 17.98 -4.39
N ILE A 6 8.29 19.18 -4.06
CA ILE A 6 7.44 19.43 -2.89
C ILE A 6 5.99 19.51 -3.39
N TYR A 7 5.16 18.50 -3.07
CA TYR A 7 3.72 18.63 -3.26
C TYR A 7 3.15 19.48 -2.13
N ARG A 8 2.57 20.63 -2.49
CA ARG A 8 1.65 21.47 -1.71
C ARG A 8 1.84 21.37 -0.17
N GLN A 9 2.60 22.31 0.37
CA GLN A 9 2.99 22.37 1.78
C GLN A 9 1.84 22.80 2.74
N ASP A 10 0.58 22.54 2.38
CA ASP A 10 -0.59 22.99 3.16
C ASP A 10 -1.13 21.96 4.18
N ARG A 11 -0.46 20.79 4.35
CA ARG A 11 -0.71 19.78 5.39
C ARG A 11 0.57 19.05 5.82
N GLU A 12 0.47 18.14 6.79
CA GLU A 12 1.57 17.27 7.25
C GLU A 12 2.15 16.49 6.06
N THR A 13 3.29 16.96 5.54
CA THR A 13 4.02 16.32 4.45
C THR A 13 5.34 15.78 4.98
N GLU A 14 5.72 14.59 4.55
CA GLU A 14 6.97 13.95 4.96
C GLU A 14 7.80 13.55 3.75
N HIS A 15 9.12 13.62 3.88
CA HIS A 15 10.04 13.34 2.78
C HIS A 15 10.40 11.85 2.74
N CYS A 16 10.15 11.20 1.60
CA CYS A 16 10.63 9.85 1.36
C CYS A 16 12.01 9.89 0.70
N GLU A 17 13.06 9.47 1.42
CA GLU A 17 14.44 9.45 0.92
C GLU A 17 14.63 8.51 -0.27
N LEU A 18 13.88 7.40 -0.30
CA LEU A 18 13.97 6.40 -1.37
C LEU A 18 13.43 6.95 -2.69
N CYS A 19 12.35 7.74 -2.65
CA CYS A 19 11.75 8.33 -3.85
C CYS A 19 12.29 9.73 -4.17
N GLY A 20 12.77 10.46 -3.16
CA GLY A 20 13.23 11.85 -3.28
C GLY A 20 12.10 12.87 -3.39
N PHE A 21 10.89 12.55 -2.95
CA PHE A 21 9.71 13.42 -3.02
C PHE A 21 9.06 13.58 -1.64
N CYS A 22 8.48 14.76 -1.37
CA CYS A 22 7.60 14.95 -0.21
C CYS A 22 6.19 14.47 -0.53
N ILE A 23 5.62 13.66 0.35
CA ILE A 23 4.30 13.04 0.21
C ILE A 23 3.40 13.56 1.33
N GLU A 24 2.16 13.91 0.99
CA GLU A 24 1.14 14.37 1.94
C GLU A 24 0.58 13.19 2.75
N GLU A 25 0.56 13.33 4.07
CA GLU A 25 0.19 12.30 5.05
C GLU A 25 0.83 10.95 4.67
N LEU A 26 2.17 10.96 4.59
CA LEU A 26 2.95 9.77 4.24
C LEU A 26 2.72 8.70 5.30
N ASP A 27 2.37 7.50 4.87
CA ASP A 27 2.33 6.34 5.75
C ASP A 27 3.67 5.60 5.69
N HIS A 28 4.06 5.15 4.49
CA HIS A 28 5.36 4.51 4.28
C HIS A 28 5.75 4.42 2.80
N HIS A 29 7.01 4.10 2.52
CA HIS A 29 7.41 3.57 1.21
C HIS A 29 7.22 2.05 1.19
N CYS A 30 6.28 1.57 0.39
CA CYS A 30 5.98 0.15 0.29
C CYS A 30 6.93 -0.51 -0.72
N ALA A 31 7.84 -1.36 -0.21
CA ALA A 31 8.76 -2.12 -1.05
C ALA A 31 8.02 -3.03 -2.06
N TRP A 32 6.87 -3.59 -1.65
CA TRP A 32 6.09 -4.51 -2.46
C TRP A 32 5.44 -3.87 -3.68
N SER A 33 4.99 -2.62 -3.55
CA SER A 33 4.40 -1.88 -4.68
C SER A 33 5.39 -0.92 -5.33
N SER A 34 6.60 -0.79 -4.77
CA SER A 34 7.64 0.17 -5.18
C SER A 34 7.10 1.60 -5.26
N LYS A 35 6.23 1.96 -4.32
CA LYS A 35 5.54 3.27 -4.26
C LYS A 35 5.40 3.75 -2.82
N CYS A 36 5.40 5.07 -2.64
CA CYS A 36 4.94 5.68 -1.40
C CYS A 36 3.43 5.50 -1.25
N ILE A 37 3.00 5.08 -0.07
CA ILE A 37 1.61 5.07 0.35
C ILE A 37 1.40 6.31 1.21
N GLY A 38 0.40 7.09 0.85
CA GLY A 38 0.01 8.30 1.57
C GLY A 38 -1.39 8.71 1.16
N LYS A 39 -1.79 9.93 1.48
CA LYS A 39 -3.17 10.39 1.27
C LYS A 39 -3.76 10.10 -0.12
N GLY A 40 -2.98 10.37 -1.17
CA GLY A 40 -3.43 10.26 -2.56
C GLY A 40 -3.77 8.85 -3.03
N ASN A 41 -3.29 7.81 -2.32
CA ASN A 41 -3.53 6.41 -2.70
C ASN A 41 -3.94 5.49 -1.54
N MET A 42 -4.11 6.02 -0.33
CA MET A 42 -4.44 5.25 0.88
C MET A 42 -5.68 4.35 0.70
N ASN A 43 -6.74 4.86 0.07
CA ASN A 43 -7.96 4.07 -0.15
C ASN A 43 -7.74 2.92 -1.13
N PHE A 44 -6.95 3.14 -2.19
CA PHE A 44 -6.60 2.08 -3.14
C PHE A 44 -5.72 1.02 -2.48
N PHE A 45 -4.78 1.43 -1.62
CA PHE A 45 -3.93 0.51 -0.87
C PHE A 45 -4.76 -0.36 0.09
N LYS A 46 -5.72 0.23 0.82
CA LYS A 46 -6.66 -0.52 1.68
C LYS A 46 -7.48 -1.53 0.88
N ALA A 47 -7.99 -1.14 -0.29
CA ALA A 47 -8.74 -2.04 -1.17
C ALA A 47 -7.85 -3.20 -1.67
N PHE A 48 -6.61 -2.91 -2.06
CA PHE A 48 -5.62 -3.93 -2.45
C PHE A 48 -5.37 -4.95 -1.34
N LEU A 49 -5.15 -4.50 -0.09
CA LEU A 49 -4.95 -5.39 1.05
C LEU A 49 -6.19 -6.26 1.30
N PHE A 50 -7.38 -5.67 1.29
CA PHE A 50 -8.63 -6.39 1.50
C PHE A 50 -8.84 -7.48 0.46
N MET A 51 -8.64 -7.16 -0.82
CA MET A 51 -8.78 -8.13 -1.91
C MET A 51 -7.73 -9.25 -1.81
N THR A 52 -6.49 -8.91 -1.43
CA THR A 52 -5.42 -9.90 -1.25
C THR A 52 -5.76 -10.88 -0.14
N VAL A 53 -6.21 -10.39 1.02
CA VAL A 53 -6.64 -11.25 2.14
C VAL A 53 -7.84 -12.11 1.72
N SER A 54 -8.83 -11.53 1.04
CA SER A 54 -10.01 -12.25 0.58
C SER A 54 -9.64 -13.38 -0.39
N LEU A 55 -8.71 -13.14 -1.30
CA LEU A 55 -8.21 -14.16 -2.23
C LEU A 55 -7.52 -15.32 -1.49
N VAL A 56 -6.66 -15.00 -0.52
CA VAL A 56 -5.96 -16.02 0.28
C VAL A 56 -6.96 -16.89 1.05
N VAL A 57 -7.96 -16.28 1.69
CA VAL A 57 -9.01 -17.00 2.41
C VAL A 57 -9.82 -17.89 1.46
N TYR A 58 -10.19 -17.38 0.28
CA TYR A 58 -10.92 -18.14 -0.72
C TYR A 58 -10.15 -19.39 -1.19
N LEU A 59 -8.86 -19.22 -1.52
CA LEU A 59 -8.01 -20.33 -1.97
C LEU A 59 -7.79 -21.36 -0.86
N PHE A 60 -7.58 -20.92 0.38
CA PHE A 60 -7.40 -21.82 1.51
C PHE A 60 -8.67 -22.62 1.81
N ALA A 61 -9.83 -21.96 1.88
CA ALA A 61 -11.10 -22.63 2.11
C ALA A 61 -11.46 -23.62 0.99
N GLY A 62 -11.24 -23.22 -0.27
CA GLY A 62 -11.43 -24.10 -1.43
C GLY A 62 -10.51 -25.31 -1.41
N GLY A 63 -9.22 -25.11 -1.06
CA GLY A 63 -8.26 -26.19 -0.89
C GLY A 63 -8.65 -27.17 0.23
N MET A 64 -9.05 -26.65 1.38
CA MET A 64 -9.53 -27.48 2.50
C MET A 64 -10.78 -28.29 2.13
N PHE A 65 -11.73 -27.68 1.42
CA PHE A 65 -12.92 -28.37 0.94
C PHE A 65 -12.56 -29.49 -0.05
N ALA A 66 -11.66 -29.22 -1.01
CA ALA A 66 -11.22 -30.20 -1.99
C ALA A 66 -10.50 -31.40 -1.33
N MET A 67 -9.68 -31.17 -0.31
CA MET A 67 -9.03 -32.24 0.45
C MET A 67 -10.02 -33.05 1.28
N ALA A 68 -11.07 -32.43 1.82
CA ALA A 68 -12.11 -33.12 2.58
C ALA A 68 -13.09 -33.92 1.69
N ALA A 69 -13.11 -33.64 0.39
CA ALA A 69 -13.98 -34.30 -0.59
C ALA A 69 -13.30 -35.48 -1.33
N ASN A 70 -12.02 -35.73 -1.08
CA ASN A 70 -11.25 -36.90 -1.54
C ASN A 70 -11.07 -37.91 -0.41
#